data_AF-S2Y688-F1
#
_entry.id   AF-S2Y688-F1
#
_cell.length_a   1.000
_cell.length_b   1.000
_cell.length_c   1.000
_cell.angle_alpha   90.00
_cell.angle_beta   90.00
_cell.angle_gamma   90.00
#
_symmetry.space_group_name_H-M   'P 1'
#
loop_
_entity.id
_entity.type
_entity.pdbx_description
1 polymer ?
#
loop_
_entity_poly.entity_id
_entity_poly.type
_entity_poly.pdbx_seq_one_letter_code
_entity_poly.pdbx_strand_id
1 'polypeptide(L)'
;MLYRFAHKTGVYVVKIVEEGSDQCLVQVLQVIKHPKQGDLHHPNEVEGVFFHERKALSLYEKRYTPQSRLKPFDGEVEDYTVTLQRAITNLET
;
A
#
# COMPACT_ATOMS: atom_id res chain seq x y z
N MET A 1 -5.66 13.27 -11.33
CA MET A 1 -4.39 12.57 -11.61
C MET A 1 -4.23 11.43 -10.61
N LEU A 2 -3.62 10.31 -11.01
CA LEU A 2 -3.40 9.14 -10.17
C LEU A 2 -1.92 8.99 -9.83
N TYR A 3 -1.65 8.40 -8.67
CA TYR A 3 -0.29 8.22 -8.19
C TYR A 3 -0.10 6.84 -7.56
N ARG A 4 1.12 6.32 -7.65
CA ARG A 4 1.61 5.23 -6.82
C ARG A 4 2.09 5.80 -5.50
N PHE A 5 1.64 5.18 -4.42
CA PHE A 5 2.00 5.50 -3.06
C PHE A 5 2.55 4.25 -2.37
N ALA A 6 3.77 4.35 -1.86
CA ALA A 6 4.40 3.29 -1.08
C ALA A 6 4.15 3.52 0.41
N HIS A 7 3.69 2.47 1.11
CA HIS A 7 3.55 2.50 2.55
C HIS A 7 3.90 1.15 3.17
N LYS A 8 4.80 1.17 4.16
CA LYS A 8 5.53 -0.02 4.60
C LYS A 8 6.11 -0.72 3.35
N THR A 9 5.87 -2.02 3.19
CA THR A 9 6.31 -2.81 2.04
C THR A 9 5.24 -2.95 0.95
N GLY A 10 4.07 -2.33 1.13
CA GLY A 10 2.97 -2.34 0.17
C GLY A 10 3.00 -1.13 -0.78
N VAL A 11 2.35 -1.29 -1.93
CA VAL A 11 2.24 -0.24 -2.97
C VAL A 11 0.79 -0.14 -3.42
N TYR A 12 0.29 1.08 -3.51
CA TYR A 12 -1.12 1.39 -3.76
C TYR A 12 -1.24 2.41 -4.88
N VAL A 13 -2.35 2.39 -5.62
CA VAL A 13 -2.76 3.54 -6.42
C VAL A 13 -3.67 4.41 -5.59
N VAL A 14 -3.41 5.70 -5.62
CA VAL A 14 -4.11 6.71 -4.86
C VAL A 14 -4.46 7.91 -5.74
N LYS A 15 -5.47 8.66 -5.31
CA LYS A 15 -5.70 10.04 -5.78
C LYS A 15 -5.40 11.01 -4.65
N ILE A 16 -4.93 12.20 -4.99
CA ILE A 16 -4.88 13.32 -4.05
C ILE A 16 -6.32 13.83 -3.88
N VAL A 17 -6.75 14.02 -2.63
CA VAL A 17 -8.07 14.58 -2.30
C VAL A 17 -7.96 15.96 -1.65
N GLU A 18 -6.81 16.29 -1.08
CA GLU A 18 -6.51 17.60 -0.51
C GLU A 18 -5.03 17.91 -0.71
N GLU A 19 -4.73 19.09 -1.20
CA GLU A 19 -3.36 19.62 -1.32
C GLU A 19 -3.08 20.55 -0.14
N GLY A 20 -1.96 20.32 0.54
CA GLY A 20 -1.43 21.21 1.57
C GLY A 20 -0.02 21.69 1.22
N SER A 21 0.54 22.58 2.05
CA SER A 21 1.86 23.19 1.83
C SER A 21 2.99 22.16 1.79
N ASP A 22 3.00 21.24 2.77
CA ASP A 22 4.10 20.28 2.96
C ASP A 22 3.67 18.83 2.73
N GLN A 23 2.38 18.57 2.90
CA GLN A 23 1.77 17.25 2.76
C GLN A 23 0.47 17.34 1.99
N CYS A 24 0.13 16.26 1.32
CA CYS A 24 -1.15 16.08 0.67
C CYS A 24 -1.89 14.91 1.31
N LEU A 25 -3.22 14.99 1.31
CA LEU A 25 -4.08 13.89 1.70
C LEU A 25 -4.35 13.03 0.48
N VAL A 26 -3.98 11.77 0.55
CA VAL A 26 -4.26 10.79 -0.51
C VAL A 26 -5.31 9.80 -0.08
N GLN A 27 -6.09 9.31 -1.03
CA GLN A 27 -7.12 8.30 -0.85
C GLN A 27 -6.79 7.05 -1.68
N VAL A 28 -6.77 5.88 -1.05
CA VAL A 28 -6.49 4.58 -1.69
C VAL A 28 -7.62 4.15 -2.62
N LEU A 29 -7.25 3.68 -3.81
CA LEU A 29 -8.18 3.20 -4.83
C LEU A 29 -7.97 1.72 -5.18
N GLN A 30 -6.71 1.25 -5.26
CA GLN A 30 -6.39 -0.15 -5.55
C GLN A 30 -5.02 -0.56 -4.98
N VAL A 31 -4.77 -1.87 -4.89
CA VAL A 31 -3.53 -2.44 -4.37
C VAL A 31 -2.66 -2.95 -5.53
N ILE A 32 -1.43 -2.45 -5.65
CA ILE A 32 -0.43 -2.98 -6.60
C ILE A 32 0.36 -4.11 -5.96
N LYS A 33 0.76 -3.94 -4.69
CA LYS A 33 1.56 -4.90 -3.94
C LYS A 33 1.07 -4.99 -2.50
N HIS A 34 0.77 -6.21 -2.05
CA HIS A 34 0.40 -6.46 -0.66
C HIS A 34 1.63 -6.28 0.25
N PRO A 35 1.49 -5.64 1.43
CA PRO A 35 2.59 -5.56 2.38
C PRO A 35 3.04 -6.97 2.77
N LYS A 36 4.36 -7.18 2.77
CA LYS A 36 4.97 -8.43 3.25
C LYS A 36 4.66 -8.65 4.72
N GLN A 37 4.26 -9.88 5.05
CA GLN A 37 4.19 -10.39 6.41
C GLN A 37 5.61 -10.50 6.97
N GLY A 38 5.78 -10.29 8.27
CA GLY A 38 7.07 -10.48 8.92
C GLY A 38 7.19 -9.75 10.24
N ASP A 39 7.96 -10.35 11.14
CA ASP A 39 8.45 -9.70 12.35
C ASP A 39 9.34 -8.51 11.93
N LEU A 40 9.11 -7.36 12.57
CA LEU A 40 9.87 -6.13 12.31
C LEU A 40 11.31 -6.22 12.86
N HIS A 41 11.60 -7.22 13.70
CA HIS A 41 12.83 -7.25 14.50
C HIS A 41 13.79 -8.43 14.24
N HIS A 42 13.35 -9.59 13.72
CA HIS A 42 14.24 -10.75 13.54
C HIS A 42 14.08 -11.46 12.18
N PRO A 43 14.88 -11.11 11.16
CA PRO A 43 14.97 -11.92 9.96
C PRO A 43 15.69 -13.26 10.27
N ASN A 44 15.01 -14.39 10.02
CA ASN A 44 15.50 -15.80 10.07
C ASN A 44 15.42 -16.58 11.39
N GLU A 45 14.78 -16.08 12.45
CA GLU A 45 14.43 -16.94 13.59
C GLU A 45 13.18 -17.77 13.28
N VAL A 46 13.15 -19.02 13.74
CA VAL A 46 12.04 -19.98 13.52
C VAL A 46 11.37 -20.42 14.82
N GLU A 47 11.99 -20.20 15.98
CA GLU A 47 11.43 -20.50 17.30
C GLU A 47 10.88 -19.23 17.96
N GLY A 48 9.63 -19.26 18.43
CA GLY A 48 9.02 -18.16 19.20
C GLY A 48 8.52 -16.95 18.39
N VAL A 49 8.51 -17.03 17.06
CA VAL A 49 8.15 -15.88 16.20
C VAL A 49 6.64 -15.68 16.15
N PHE A 50 6.17 -14.57 16.72
CA PHE A 50 4.79 -14.11 16.56
C PHE A 50 4.64 -13.37 15.22
N PHE A 51 4.09 -14.05 14.22
CA PHE A 51 3.73 -13.42 12.96
C PHE A 51 2.56 -12.47 13.16
N HIS A 52 2.82 -11.16 13.09
CA HIS A 52 1.76 -10.17 13.05
C HIS A 52 1.24 -10.00 11.63
N GLU A 53 -0.06 -10.22 11.44
CA GLU A 53 -0.73 -9.97 10.17
C GLU A 53 -0.61 -8.47 9.81
N ARG A 54 0.03 -8.18 8.68
CA ARG A 54 0.04 -6.84 8.07
C ARG A 54 -1.01 -6.79 6.98
N LYS A 55 -2.08 -6.04 7.25
CA LYS A 55 -3.14 -5.77 6.28
C LYS A 55 -2.73 -4.69 5.29
N ALA A 56 -3.19 -4.83 4.06
CA ALA A 56 -3.20 -3.75 3.07
C ALA A 56 -4.02 -2.55 3.60
N LEU A 57 -3.71 -1.34 3.10
CA LEU A 57 -4.56 -0.18 3.34
C LEU A 57 -5.91 -0.38 2.68
N SER A 58 -6.99 -0.04 3.37
CA SER A 58 -8.36 -0.29 2.92
C SER A 58 -8.74 0.60 1.73
N LEU A 59 -9.74 0.16 0.95
CA LEU A 59 -10.37 1.00 -0.06
C LEU A 59 -10.83 2.32 0.59
N TYR A 60 -10.46 3.44 -0.03
CA TYR A 60 -10.77 4.79 0.44
C TYR A 60 -10.15 5.21 1.77
N GLU A 61 -9.25 4.40 2.34
CA GLU A 61 -8.42 4.83 3.44
C GLU A 61 -7.63 6.08 3.02
N LYS A 62 -7.64 7.09 3.90
CA LYS A 62 -6.96 8.35 3.67
C LYS A 62 -5.66 8.41 4.47
N ARG A 63 -4.61 8.96 3.86
CA ARG A 63 -3.34 9.20 4.57
C ARG A 63 -2.69 10.48 4.10
N TYR A 64 -2.08 11.20 5.04
CA TYR A 64 -1.13 12.25 4.71
C TYR A 64 0.21 11.66 4.23
N THR A 65 0.77 12.29 3.20
CA THR A 65 2.10 11.98 2.68
C THR A 65 2.70 13.21 2.00
N PRO A 66 4.03 13.41 2.05
CA PRO A 66 4.67 14.40 1.21
C PRO A 66 4.47 14.03 -0.27
N GLN A 67 4.29 15.04 -1.13
CA GLN A 67 4.12 14.83 -2.57
C GLN A 67 5.32 14.12 -3.20
N SER A 68 6.53 14.31 -2.68
CA SER A 68 7.76 13.66 -3.14
C SER A 68 7.75 12.12 -3.03
N ARG A 69 6.88 11.55 -2.20
CA ARG A 69 6.70 10.09 -2.08
C ARG A 69 5.72 9.54 -3.14
N LEU A 70 4.99 10.40 -3.83
CA LEU A 70 4.06 10.02 -4.89
C LEU A 70 4.80 9.92 -6.22
N LYS A 71 4.53 8.84 -6.95
CA LYS A 71 5.00 8.67 -8.33
C LYS A 71 3.80 8.68 -9.27
N PRO A 72 3.83 9.33 -10.44
CA PRO A 72 2.74 9.24 -11.40
C PRO A 72 2.35 7.79 -11.72
N PHE A 73 1.05 7.60 -11.94
CA PHE A 73 0.46 6.34 -12.39
C PHE A 73 -0.40 6.62 -13.61
N ASP A 74 0.01 6.06 -14.75
CA ASP A 74 -0.66 6.26 -16.05
C ASP A 74 -1.60 5.10 -16.44
N GLY A 75 -1.77 4.12 -15.55
CA GLY A 75 -2.69 3.00 -15.76
C GLY A 75 -4.12 3.32 -15.34
N GLU A 76 -5.00 2.36 -15.58
CA GLU A 76 -6.39 2.43 -15.13
C GLU A 76 -6.55 1.91 -13.70
N VAL A 77 -7.62 2.36 -13.05
CA VAL A 77 -8.03 1.84 -11.74
C VAL A 77 -8.96 0.66 -11.96
N GLU A 78 -8.54 -0.50 -11.49
CA GLU A 78 -9.34 -1.72 -11.42
C GLU A 78 -10.07 -1.80 -10.08
N ASP A 79 -10.99 -2.76 -9.94
CA ASP A 79 -11.68 -3.02 -8.69
C ASP A 79 -10.68 -3.35 -7.55
N TYR A 80 -10.86 -2.72 -6.40
CA TYR A 80 -9.97 -2.88 -5.26
C TYR A 80 -9.90 -4.33 -4.78
N THR A 81 -11.03 -5.03 -4.75
CA THR A 81 -11.10 -6.41 -4.25
C THR A 81 -10.35 -7.35 -5.20
N VAL A 82 -10.53 -7.15 -6.50
CA VAL A 82 -9.79 -7.90 -7.54
C VAL A 82 -8.28 -7.67 -7.42
N THR A 83 -7.86 -6.41 -7.29
CA THR A 83 -6.43 -6.09 -7.17
C THR A 83 -5.81 -6.55 -5.86
N LEU A 84 -6.56 -6.48 -4.75
CA LEU A 84 -6.15 -7.02 -3.45
C LEU A 84 -5.92 -8.53 -3.52
N GLN A 85 -6.88 -9.28 -4.07
CA GLN A 85 -6.77 -10.73 -4.27
C GLN A 85 -5.51 -11.07 -5.09
N ARG A 86 -5.34 -10.42 -6.25
CA ARG A 86 -4.15 -10.59 -7.11
C ARG A 86 -2.85 -10.28 -6.37
N ALA A 87 -2.82 -9.21 -5.57
CA ALA A 87 -1.65 -8.82 -4.81
C ALA A 87 -1.32 -9.78 -3.66
N ILE A 88 -2.32 -10.45 -3.08
CA ILE A 88 -2.13 -11.52 -2.09
C ILE A 88 -1.59 -12.77 -2.77
N THR A 89 -2.20 -13.24 -3.87
CA THR A 89 -1.74 -14.43 -4.61
C THR A 89 -0.28 -14.30 -5.07
N ASN A 90 0.11 -13.12 -5.54
CA ASN A 90 1.49 -12.83 -5.95
C ASN A 90 2.50 -12.76 -4.78
N LEU A 91 2.03 -12.68 -3.53
CA LEU A 91 2.90 -12.73 -2.35
C LEU A 91 3.22 -14.17 -1.94
N GLU A 92 2.33 -15.11 -2.27
CA GLU A 92 2.43 -16.53 -1.93
C GLU A 92 3.26 -17.35 -2.94
N THR A 93 3.64 -16.73 -4.07
CA THR A 93 4.47 -17.30 -5.15
C THR A 93 5.90 -16.75 -5.11
#